data_AF-A0A9X3CZ42-F1
#
_entry.id   AF-A0A9X3CZ42-F1
#
_cell.length_a   1.000
_cell.length_b   1.000
_cell.length_c   1.000
_cell.angle_alpha   90.00
_cell.angle_beta   90.00
_cell.angle_gamma   90.00
#
_symmetry.space_group_name_H-M   'P 1'
#
loop_
_entity.id
_entity.type
_entity.pdbx_description
1 polymer ?
#
loop_
_entity_poly.entity_id
_entity_poly.type
_entity_poly.pdbx_seq_one_letter_code
_entity_poly.pdbx_strand_id
1 'polypeptide(L)'
;MKPKFFTLLFIFTFFGISCKDRKPTPSASGKKNHPTEQTESETELLKIDSTAVIAGLQGKWREPEYPYRLVYFKNSTVKFVEEGVAEEPEFQEFRILSQCLFDTNNMVGITARDTILVIPEDERCEKLSVTQDTLILSGYNSATSSNYHIIYIKQER
;
A
#
# COMPACT_ATOMS: atom_id res chain seq x y z
N MET A 1 29.03 -53.59 -12.09
CA MET A 1 27.96 -54.13 -12.97
C MET A 1 26.95 -53.03 -13.25
N LYS A 2 26.71 -52.73 -14.53
CA LYS A 2 25.52 -51.97 -14.97
C LYS A 2 24.34 -52.94 -15.02
N PRO A 3 23.12 -52.43 -14.87
CA PRO A 3 22.22 -52.59 -16.01
C PRO A 3 21.61 -51.26 -16.46
N LYS A 4 21.50 -51.15 -17.78
CA LYS A 4 20.73 -50.16 -18.54
C LYS A 4 19.32 -50.74 -18.76
N PHE A 5 18.28 -49.90 -18.72
CA PHE A 5 16.99 -50.11 -19.40
C PHE A 5 16.33 -48.72 -19.47
N PHE A 6 16.35 -47.99 -20.59
CA PHE A 6 15.61 -48.13 -21.85
C PHE A 6 14.09 -47.95 -21.72
N THR A 7 13.67 -46.69 -21.90
CA THR A 7 12.52 -46.22 -22.70
C THR A 7 11.10 -46.66 -22.33
N LEU A 8 10.21 -45.71 -22.00
CA LEU A 8 8.94 -45.57 -22.71
C LEU A 8 8.32 -44.16 -22.57
N LEU A 9 8.02 -43.59 -23.73
CA LEU A 9 7.26 -42.38 -23.99
C LEU A 9 5.76 -42.69 -23.80
N PHE A 10 4.99 -41.85 -23.09
CA PHE A 10 3.53 -41.83 -23.26
C PHE A 10 3.00 -40.39 -23.28
N ILE A 11 2.31 -40.12 -24.38
CA ILE A 11 1.68 -38.87 -24.80
C ILE A 11 0.21 -38.89 -24.31
N PHE A 12 -0.42 -37.70 -24.29
CA PHE A 12 -1.86 -37.38 -24.19
C PHE A 12 -2.38 -37.18 -22.76
N THR A 13 -3.11 -36.11 -22.43
CA THR A 13 -4.27 -35.54 -23.13
C THR A 13 -4.51 -34.06 -22.77
N PHE A 14 -4.68 -33.19 -23.77
CA PHE A 14 -5.41 -31.92 -23.63
C PHE A 14 -6.91 -32.23 -23.47
N PHE A 15 -7.48 -31.95 -22.29
CA PHE A 15 -8.94 -31.91 -22.13
C PHE A 15 -9.45 -30.53 -22.55
N GLY A 16 -9.99 -30.47 -23.76
CA GLY A 16 -10.78 -29.34 -24.23
C GLY A 16 -12.10 -29.27 -23.47
N ILE A 17 -12.31 -28.19 -22.72
CA ILE A 17 -13.61 -27.82 -22.18
C ILE A 17 -14.31 -26.98 -23.26
N SER A 18 -15.06 -27.64 -24.14
CA SER A 18 -16.02 -26.98 -25.03
C SER A 18 -17.39 -27.02 -24.36
N CYS A 19 -17.78 -25.90 -23.76
CA CYS A 19 -19.13 -25.72 -23.22
C CYS A 19 -20.15 -25.71 -24.36
N LYS A 20 -21.10 -26.62 -24.27
CA LYS A 20 -22.27 -26.75 -25.14
C LYS A 20 -23.49 -26.14 -24.45
N ASP A 21 -24.39 -25.61 -25.29
CA ASP A 21 -25.79 -25.23 -25.07
C ASP A 21 -26.07 -23.79 -24.64
N ARG A 22 -26.74 -23.02 -25.51
CA ARG A 22 -28.22 -22.96 -25.64
C ARG A 22 -28.63 -21.99 -26.77
N LYS A 23 -29.55 -22.42 -27.65
CA LYS A 23 -30.44 -21.52 -28.43
C LYS A 23 -31.55 -21.02 -27.51
N PRO A 24 -32.09 -19.79 -27.68
CA PRO A 24 -33.23 -19.61 -28.58
C PRO A 24 -33.28 -18.26 -29.34
N THR A 25 -33.94 -18.26 -30.49
CA THR A 25 -34.61 -17.09 -31.11
C THR A 25 -36.08 -17.53 -31.28
N PRO A 26 -37.10 -16.69 -31.03
CA PRO A 26 -37.42 -15.57 -31.93
C PRO A 26 -38.02 -14.32 -31.23
N SER A 27 -37.74 -13.12 -31.75
CA SER A 27 -38.77 -12.17 -32.22
C SER A 27 -38.12 -10.84 -32.61
N ALA A 28 -38.44 -10.37 -33.81
CA ALA A 28 -38.12 -9.06 -34.34
C ALA A 28 -39.12 -8.00 -33.84
N SER A 29 -38.77 -6.73 -34.08
CA SER A 29 -39.50 -5.47 -33.79
C SER A 29 -39.26 -4.96 -32.37
N GLY A 30 -38.64 -3.80 -32.11
CA GLY A 30 -38.29 -2.67 -32.96
C GLY A 30 -38.42 -1.40 -32.10
N LYS A 31 -37.32 -0.64 -31.92
CA LYS A 31 -37.27 0.83 -31.78
C LYS A 31 -35.88 1.27 -31.33
N LYS A 32 -35.23 2.05 -32.20
CA LYS A 32 -34.15 2.98 -31.82
C LYS A 32 -34.73 4.06 -30.90
N ASN A 33 -33.99 4.38 -29.83
CA ASN A 33 -33.83 5.67 -29.14
C ASN A 33 -32.73 5.43 -28.09
N HIS A 34 -31.48 5.84 -28.32
CA HIS A 34 -30.77 6.99 -27.72
C HIS A 34 -30.28 6.73 -26.27
N PRO A 35 -29.10 7.28 -25.92
CA PRO A 35 -27.97 6.53 -25.37
C PRO A 35 -28.19 6.13 -23.90
N THR A 36 -27.86 4.89 -23.56
CA THR A 36 -27.76 4.49 -22.16
C THR A 36 -26.61 5.27 -21.52
N GLU A 37 -26.97 6.25 -20.67
CA GLU A 37 -26.19 6.65 -19.50
C GLU A 37 -25.74 5.36 -18.78
N GLN A 38 -24.51 4.95 -19.03
CA GLN A 38 -23.83 3.97 -18.20
C GLN A 38 -22.96 4.75 -17.23
N THR A 39 -23.61 5.11 -16.12
CA THR A 39 -23.07 4.91 -14.78
C THR A 39 -21.58 5.23 -14.63
N GLU A 40 -21.28 6.53 -14.53
CA GLU A 40 -20.16 7.01 -13.72
C GLU A 40 -20.46 6.67 -12.25
N SER A 41 -20.27 5.41 -11.86
CA SER A 41 -20.36 5.01 -10.47
C SER A 41 -19.52 3.77 -10.27
N GLU A 42 -18.21 3.97 -10.16
CA GLU A 42 -17.27 3.20 -9.32
C GLU A 42 -15.83 3.69 -9.55
N THR A 43 -15.57 5.01 -9.49
CA THR A 43 -14.20 5.50 -9.26
C THR A 43 -14.25 6.93 -8.70
N GLU A 44 -15.01 7.16 -7.64
CA GLU A 44 -14.60 8.21 -6.71
C GLU A 44 -13.40 7.65 -5.94
N LEU A 45 -12.24 7.57 -6.64
CA LEU A 45 -10.94 7.35 -6.02
C LEU A 45 -10.88 8.39 -4.92
N LEU A 46 -10.95 7.94 -3.67
CA LEU A 46 -10.80 8.80 -2.49
C LEU A 46 -9.44 9.47 -2.62
N LYS A 47 -9.46 10.68 -3.18
CA LYS A 47 -8.26 11.48 -3.40
C LYS A 47 -7.83 11.92 -2.01
N ILE A 48 -6.74 11.34 -1.54
CA ILE A 48 -6.16 11.72 -0.25
C ILE A 48 -5.89 13.22 -0.29
N ASP A 49 -6.44 13.94 0.68
CA ASP A 49 -6.11 15.35 0.90
C ASP A 49 -4.71 15.44 1.54
N SER A 50 -3.69 15.31 0.69
CA SER A 50 -2.29 15.36 1.13
C SER A 50 -1.94 16.68 1.81
N THR A 51 -2.60 17.79 1.45
CA THR A 51 -2.35 19.09 2.06
C THR A 51 -2.84 19.12 3.50
N ALA A 52 -4.04 18.63 3.77
CA ALA A 52 -4.56 18.52 5.14
C ALA A 52 -3.70 17.58 6.01
N VAL A 53 -3.30 16.44 5.46
CA VAL A 53 -2.42 15.48 6.15
C VAL A 53 -1.07 16.12 6.49
N ILE A 54 -0.41 16.76 5.51
CA ILE A 54 0.89 17.44 5.72
C ILE A 54 0.77 18.54 6.77
N ALA A 55 -0.32 19.32 6.76
CA ALA A 55 -0.57 20.33 7.78
C ALA A 55 -0.70 19.71 9.19
N GLY A 56 -1.39 18.58 9.32
CA GLY A 56 -1.53 17.85 10.58
C GLY A 56 -0.21 17.32 11.13
N LEU A 57 0.70 16.88 10.24
CA LEU A 57 2.01 16.33 10.60
C LEU A 57 2.99 17.35 11.17
N GLN A 58 2.84 18.63 10.88
CA GLN A 58 3.86 19.63 11.23
C GLN A 58 4.19 19.63 12.74
N GLY A 59 5.48 19.65 13.06
CA GLY A 59 5.98 19.72 14.42
C GLY A 59 6.88 18.55 14.82
N LYS A 60 7.02 18.36 16.13
CA LYS A 60 7.83 17.32 16.77
C LYS A 60 6.91 16.28 17.39
N TRP A 61 7.24 15.02 17.17
CA TRP A 61 6.53 13.86 17.69
C TRP A 61 7.49 12.98 18.46
N ARG A 62 7.03 12.39 19.57
CA ARG A 62 7.85 11.54 20.42
C ARG A 62 7.14 10.23 20.71
N GLU A 63 7.86 9.14 20.57
CA GLU A 63 7.42 7.84 21.04
C GLU A 63 7.43 7.86 22.59
N PRO A 64 6.30 7.57 23.25
CA PRO A 64 6.19 7.68 24.70
C PRO A 64 6.99 6.59 25.43
N GLU A 65 7.28 5.47 24.75
CA GLU A 65 7.98 4.32 25.29
C GLU A 65 9.35 4.13 24.63
N TYR A 66 10.24 3.41 25.30
CA TYR A 66 11.56 3.06 24.76
C TYR A 66 11.40 2.34 23.40
N PRO A 67 12.14 2.72 22.34
CA PRO A 67 13.41 3.47 22.35
C PRO A 67 13.31 5.00 22.24
N TYR A 68 12.18 5.62 22.60
CA TYR A 68 11.99 7.07 22.69
C TYR A 68 12.33 7.84 21.40
N ARG A 69 12.01 7.27 20.24
CA ARG A 69 12.29 7.90 18.95
C ARG A 69 11.58 9.24 18.82
N LEU A 70 12.22 10.17 18.12
CA LEU A 70 11.65 11.46 17.76
C LEU A 70 11.47 11.55 16.26
N VAL A 71 10.37 12.15 15.83
CA VAL A 71 10.12 12.46 14.42
C VAL A 71 9.81 13.94 14.28
N TYR A 72 10.47 14.59 13.34
CA TYR A 72 10.28 16.01 13.04
C TYR A 72 9.74 16.13 11.64
N PHE A 73 8.58 16.76 11.48
CA PHE A 73 8.05 17.15 10.18
C PHE A 73 8.12 18.65 10.02
N LYS A 74 8.70 19.11 8.91
CA LYS A 74 8.79 20.53 8.56
C LYS A 74 8.58 20.68 7.06
N ASN A 75 7.53 21.40 6.67
CA ASN A 75 7.09 21.48 5.28
C ASN A 75 6.85 20.05 4.72
N SER A 76 7.52 19.69 3.64
CA SER A 76 7.50 18.35 3.02
C SER A 76 8.73 17.51 3.38
N THR A 77 9.44 17.85 4.45
CA THR A 77 10.57 17.06 4.93
C THR A 77 10.30 16.42 6.29
N VAL A 78 10.92 15.25 6.48
CA VAL A 78 10.86 14.46 7.71
C VAL A 78 12.26 14.13 8.18
N LYS A 79 12.45 14.08 9.51
CA LYS A 79 13.69 13.62 10.13
C LYS A 79 13.36 12.66 11.27
N PHE A 80 13.96 11.48 11.23
CA PHE A 80 13.85 10.46 12.28
C PHE A 80 15.11 10.50 13.16
N VAL A 81 14.93 10.64 14.46
CA VAL A 81 16.03 10.61 15.43
C VAL A 81 15.81 9.40 16.33
N GLU A 82 16.75 8.47 16.26
CA GLU A 82 16.74 7.23 17.04
C GLU A 82 17.96 7.18 17.96
N GLU A 83 17.79 6.63 19.17
CA GLU A 83 18.88 6.48 20.11
C GLU A 83 19.90 5.44 19.62
N GLY A 84 21.19 5.75 19.76
CA GLY A 84 22.27 4.78 19.48
C GLY A 84 22.61 4.59 18.00
N VAL A 85 22.03 5.37 17.10
CA VAL A 85 22.42 5.38 15.67
C VAL A 85 23.68 6.23 15.50
N ALA A 86 24.65 5.71 14.75
CA ALA A 86 25.96 6.34 14.53
C ALA A 86 25.90 7.50 13.52
N GLU A 87 24.98 7.42 12.57
CA GLU A 87 24.78 8.44 11.54
C GLU A 87 23.95 9.60 12.10
N GLU A 88 24.34 10.83 11.75
CA GLU A 88 23.56 12.01 12.15
C GLU A 88 22.24 12.07 11.38
N PRO A 89 21.10 12.26 12.06
CA PRO A 89 19.81 12.39 11.39
C PRO A 89 19.70 13.63 10.51
N GLU A 90 19.31 13.42 9.26
CA GLU A 90 19.06 14.49 8.29
C GLU A 90 17.56 14.63 7.95
N PHE A 91 17.20 15.78 7.39
CA PHE A 91 15.84 15.97 6.85
C PHE A 91 15.80 15.44 5.41
N GLN A 92 14.83 14.57 5.14
CA GLN A 92 14.59 13.95 3.85
C GLN A 92 13.23 14.36 3.31
N GLU A 93 13.09 14.43 2.00
CA GLU A 93 11.78 14.71 1.38
C GLU A 93 10.82 13.53 1.60
N PHE A 94 9.56 13.83 1.93
CA PHE A 94 8.49 12.84 2.00
C PHE A 94 7.32 13.17 1.08
N ARG A 95 6.53 12.15 0.77
CA ARG A 95 5.28 12.26 0.00
C ARG A 95 4.16 11.55 0.72
N ILE A 96 2.94 12.03 0.53
CA ILE A 96 1.71 11.38 1.00
C ILE A 96 0.97 10.81 -0.22
N LEU A 97 0.84 9.49 -0.27
CA LEU A 97 0.25 8.75 -1.39
C LEU A 97 -0.74 7.69 -0.86
N SER A 98 -1.52 7.08 -1.76
CA SER A 98 -2.42 5.95 -1.44
C SER A 98 -1.76 4.58 -1.63
N GLN A 99 -0.50 4.56 -2.06
CA GLN A 99 0.26 3.36 -2.36
C GLN A 99 1.75 3.58 -2.11
N CYS A 100 2.46 2.48 -1.82
CA CYS A 100 3.92 2.48 -1.82
C CYS A 100 4.45 2.46 -3.26
N LEU A 101 5.49 3.24 -3.55
CA LEU A 101 6.12 3.29 -4.88
C LEU A 101 7.27 2.27 -5.05
N PHE A 102 7.63 1.59 -3.96
CA PHE A 102 8.81 0.74 -3.88
C PHE A 102 8.39 -0.72 -3.64
N ASP A 103 9.18 -1.65 -4.17
CA ASP A 103 9.02 -3.08 -3.91
C ASP A 103 9.61 -3.41 -2.54
N THR A 104 8.82 -3.19 -1.49
CA THR A 104 9.21 -3.37 -0.10
C THR A 104 8.37 -4.45 0.55
N ASN A 105 9.00 -5.28 1.38
CA ASN A 105 8.31 -6.35 2.11
C ASN A 105 7.63 -5.85 3.39
N ASN A 106 7.80 -4.56 3.75
CA ASN A 106 7.23 -3.98 4.96
C ASN A 106 5.80 -3.47 4.76
N MET A 107 5.23 -3.65 3.56
CA MET A 107 3.88 -3.20 3.24
C MET A 107 3.03 -4.37 2.73
N VAL A 108 2.01 -4.76 3.51
CA VAL A 108 1.03 -5.78 3.10
C VAL A 108 -0.39 -5.23 3.22
N GLY A 109 -1.28 -5.68 2.33
CA GLY A 109 -2.69 -5.32 2.36
C GLY A 109 -2.93 -3.80 2.29
N ILE A 110 -2.23 -3.08 1.41
CA ILE A 110 -2.53 -1.68 1.14
C ILE A 110 -3.88 -1.59 0.43
N THR A 111 -4.74 -0.70 0.88
CA THR A 111 -6.02 -0.38 0.21
C THR A 111 -6.04 1.07 -0.25
N ALA A 112 -6.94 1.41 -1.18
CA ALA A 112 -7.10 2.80 -1.65
C ALA A 112 -7.51 3.81 -0.56
N ARG A 113 -7.88 3.34 0.63
CA ARG A 113 -8.23 4.18 1.80
C ARG A 113 -7.03 4.45 2.70
N ASP A 114 -5.94 3.72 2.53
CA ASP A 114 -4.75 3.90 3.35
C ASP A 114 -4.03 5.19 2.94
N THR A 115 -3.56 5.94 3.93
CA THR A 115 -2.63 7.04 3.71
C THR A 115 -1.23 6.52 3.93
N ILE A 116 -0.34 6.68 2.94
CA ILE A 116 1.02 6.14 2.95
C ILE A 116 2.01 7.31 2.99
N LEU A 117 2.87 7.32 3.99
CA LEU A 117 4.08 8.14 4.04
C LEU A 117 5.15 7.44 3.20
N VAL A 118 5.69 8.14 2.21
CA VAL A 118 6.74 7.64 1.31
C VAL A 118 7.96 8.54 1.42
N ILE A 119 9.12 7.95 1.71
CA ILE A 119 10.41 8.64 1.82
C ILE A 119 11.30 8.10 0.70
N PRO A 120 11.41 8.82 -0.43
CA PRO A 120 12.05 8.25 -1.62
C PRO A 120 13.53 7.96 -1.49
N GLU A 121 14.24 8.75 -0.69
CA GLU A 121 15.69 8.62 -0.49
C GLU A 121 16.06 7.28 0.18
N ASP A 122 15.17 6.77 1.04
CA ASP A 122 15.34 5.50 1.75
C ASP A 122 14.56 4.34 1.12
N GLU A 123 13.87 4.59 0.00
CA GLU A 123 12.87 3.67 -0.56
C GLU A 123 11.85 3.17 0.48
N ARG A 124 11.54 4.01 1.48
CA ARG A 124 10.75 3.63 2.66
C ARG A 124 9.29 4.01 2.50
N CYS A 125 8.41 3.12 2.94
CA CYS A 125 6.98 3.33 3.01
C CYS A 125 6.43 2.99 4.40
N GLU A 126 5.49 3.78 4.91
CA GLU A 126 4.78 3.53 6.17
C GLU A 126 3.30 3.86 6.00
N LYS A 127 2.39 3.00 6.51
CA LYS A 127 1.00 3.41 6.69
C LYS A 127 0.95 4.50 7.75
N LEU A 128 0.25 5.58 7.44
CA LEU A 128 0.18 6.80 8.21
C LEU A 128 -1.24 7.01 8.72
N SER A 129 -1.38 7.26 10.02
CA SER A 129 -2.58 7.86 10.60
C SER A 129 -2.17 9.03 11.48
N VAL A 130 -2.83 10.18 11.34
CA VAL A 130 -2.51 11.37 12.11
C VAL A 130 -3.79 12.02 12.61
N THR A 131 -3.76 12.40 13.89
CA THR A 131 -4.79 13.21 14.57
C THR A 131 -4.12 14.46 15.12
N GLN A 132 -4.84 15.24 15.93
CA GLN A 132 -4.27 16.44 16.55
C GLN A 132 -3.03 16.13 17.40
N ASP A 133 -3.09 15.07 18.21
CA ASP A 133 -2.08 14.77 19.25
C ASP A 133 -1.36 13.44 19.05
N THR A 134 -1.83 12.60 18.12
CA THR A 134 -1.27 11.27 17.88
C THR A 134 -0.91 11.08 16.41
N LEU A 135 0.30 10.58 16.18
CA LEU A 135 0.81 10.09 14.91
C LEU A 135 1.06 8.59 15.04
N ILE A 136 0.58 7.80 14.09
CA ILE A 136 0.83 6.37 14.01
C ILE A 136 1.51 6.06 12.69
N LEU A 137 2.69 5.45 12.78
CA LEU A 137 3.38 4.83 11.65
C LEU A 137 3.26 3.31 11.79
N SER A 138 2.87 2.63 10.72
CA SER A 138 2.64 1.18 10.79
C SER A 138 2.96 0.48 9.48
N GLY A 139 3.22 -0.81 9.60
CA GLY A 139 3.59 -1.65 8.47
C GLY A 139 3.63 -3.11 8.89
N TYR A 140 4.36 -3.91 8.14
CA TYR A 140 4.55 -5.33 8.33
C TYR A 140 6.02 -5.63 8.60
N ASN A 141 6.30 -6.45 9.59
CA ASN A 141 7.62 -6.99 9.84
C ASN A 141 7.67 -8.42 9.29
N SER A 142 8.40 -8.60 8.19
CA SER A 142 8.54 -9.90 7.53
C SER A 142 9.32 -10.92 8.36
N ALA A 143 10.23 -10.47 9.24
CA ALA A 143 11.00 -11.35 10.11
C ALA A 143 10.13 -11.97 11.22
N THR A 144 9.15 -11.22 11.74
CA THR A 144 8.22 -11.71 12.78
C THR A 144 6.86 -12.12 12.24
N SER A 145 6.61 -11.91 10.95
CA SER A 145 5.33 -12.15 10.28
C SER A 145 4.15 -11.46 11.00
N SER A 146 4.36 -10.23 11.44
CA SER A 146 3.35 -9.48 12.20
C SER A 146 3.33 -8.01 11.79
N ASN A 147 2.18 -7.35 11.99
CA ASN A 147 2.10 -5.92 11.81
C ASN A 147 2.75 -5.20 12.99
N TYR A 148 3.44 -4.09 12.73
CA TYR A 148 3.92 -3.19 13.77
C TYR A 148 3.15 -1.88 13.74
N HIS A 149 3.08 -1.23 14.89
CA HIS A 149 2.52 0.11 15.06
C HIS A 149 3.43 0.90 15.98
N ILE A 150 3.88 2.06 15.50
CA ILE A 150 4.68 3.00 16.27
C ILE A 150 3.78 4.19 16.55
N ILE A 151 3.53 4.44 17.83
CA ILE A 151 2.68 5.53 18.30
C ILE A 151 3.59 6.66 18.74
N TYR A 152 3.38 7.85 18.18
CA TYR A 152 4.02 9.07 18.61
C TYR A 152 3.00 10.06 19.14
N ILE A 153 3.38 10.76 20.21
CA ILE A 153 2.60 11.84 20.82
C ILE A 153 3.20 13.17 20.40
N LYS A 154 2.34 14.11 19.98
CA LYS A 154 2.75 15.46 19.62
C LYS A 154 3.41 16.13 20.81
N GLN A 155 4.57 16.75 20.58
CA GLN A 155 5.23 17.55 21.58
C GLN A 155 4.74 18.99 21.40
N GLU A 156 4.11 19.55 22.44
CA GLU A 156 3.68 20.94 22.44
C GLU A 156 4.87 21.88 22.18
N ARG A 157 4.58 23.01 21.53
CA ARG A 157 5.56 24.06 21.22
C ARG A 157 5.88 24.91 22.43
#